data_AF-A0A424H972-F1
#
_entry.id   AF-A0A424H972-F1
#
_cell.length_a   1.000
_cell.length_b   1.000
_cell.length_c   1.000
_cell.angle_alpha   90.00
_cell.angle_beta   90.00
_cell.angle_gamma   90.00
#
_symmetry.space_group_name_H-M   'P 1'
#
loop_
_entity.id
_entity.type
_entity.pdbx_description
1 polymer ?
#
loop_
_entity_poly.entity_id
_entity_poly.type
_entity_poly.pdbx_seq_one_letter_code
_entity_poly.pdbx_strand_id
1 'polypeptide(L)'
;MRHVGVHLNGMYFGLFFFAIFGIIEASGTGRIDYEGFNDCIELRNATTRVVLAPSYGGRVLSYSWKSKSALGPAKLGPGRFDIGPEKVIPQRKELWEGEWEGGITGKYSAVLVSQEHPATGVQLIREFKLDSQSSHLRVTHAIRNISDERVHWSHWSRTFGKVGGICVVPLSKYSAYPKSYVMYNDKQAIEFLPEDPQIEIRDGFFLLKGPPRFPKLGLDSHVGWLA
;
A
#
# COMPACT_ATOMS: atom_id res chain seq x y z
N MET A 1 -56.61 -45.88 53.67
CA MET A 1 -56.48 -44.46 54.06
C MET A 1 -55.11 -43.95 53.62
N ARG A 2 -55.03 -42.71 53.13
CA ARG A 2 -53.88 -41.78 53.05
C ARG A 2 -52.47 -42.27 52.60
N HIS A 3 -51.99 -41.58 51.55
CA HIS A 3 -50.61 -41.34 51.10
C HIS A 3 -49.48 -41.36 52.15
N VAL A 4 -48.28 -41.88 51.77
CA VAL A 4 -47.00 -41.17 51.46
C VAL A 4 -46.14 -42.12 50.57
N GLY A 5 -45.28 -41.71 49.62
CA GLY A 5 -45.11 -40.39 48.98
C GLY A 5 -43.67 -39.88 48.76
N VAL A 6 -42.80 -40.54 47.96
CA VAL A 6 -41.50 -39.96 47.49
C VAL A 6 -41.27 -40.22 45.99
N HIS A 7 -41.19 -39.15 45.20
CA HIS A 7 -40.58 -39.14 43.87
C HIS A 7 -39.12 -38.65 43.98
N LEU A 8 -38.20 -39.29 43.26
CA LEU A 8 -36.85 -38.79 43.03
C LEU A 8 -36.73 -38.35 41.56
N ASN A 9 -36.73 -37.04 41.33
CA ASN A 9 -36.49 -36.47 40.00
C ASN A 9 -34.99 -36.44 39.71
N GLY A 10 -34.54 -37.27 38.77
CA GLY A 10 -33.19 -37.20 38.20
C GLY A 10 -33.08 -36.04 37.21
N MET A 11 -32.42 -34.95 37.62
CA MET A 11 -32.21 -33.77 36.78
C MET A 11 -30.99 -33.98 35.86
N TYR A 12 -31.22 -34.27 34.59
CA TYR A 12 -30.17 -34.40 33.58
C TYR A 12 -29.59 -33.03 33.20
N PHE A 13 -28.34 -32.78 33.57
CA PHE A 13 -27.59 -31.59 33.17
C PHE A 13 -26.97 -31.81 31.77
N GLY A 14 -27.53 -31.16 30.75
CA GLY A 14 -27.00 -31.21 29.38
C GLY A 14 -25.78 -30.31 29.20
N LEU A 15 -24.59 -30.91 29.00
CA LEU A 15 -23.38 -30.20 28.61
C LEU A 15 -23.41 -29.81 27.13
N PHE A 16 -23.74 -28.55 26.82
CA PHE A 16 -23.57 -27.99 25.48
C PHE A 16 -22.09 -27.65 25.22
N PHE A 17 -21.41 -28.49 24.45
CA PHE A 17 -20.11 -28.15 23.86
C PHE A 17 -20.29 -27.19 22.69
N PHE A 18 -20.07 -25.90 22.90
CA PHE A 18 -19.87 -24.93 21.81
C PHE A 18 -18.45 -25.10 21.23
N ALA A 19 -18.34 -25.79 20.10
CA ALA A 19 -17.11 -25.83 19.33
C ALA A 19 -16.88 -24.48 18.65
N ILE A 20 -15.97 -23.67 19.20
CA ILE A 20 -15.49 -22.45 18.53
C ILE A 20 -14.57 -22.88 17.39
N PHE A 21 -15.14 -23.01 16.18
CA PHE A 21 -14.35 -23.10 14.95
C PHE A 21 -13.70 -21.74 14.70
N GLY A 22 -12.43 -21.61 15.09
CA GLY A 22 -11.60 -20.49 14.65
C GLY A 22 -11.47 -20.54 13.12
N ILE A 23 -11.96 -19.51 12.44
CA ILE A 23 -11.80 -19.37 10.98
C ILE A 23 -10.31 -19.13 10.71
N ILE A 24 -9.61 -20.16 10.26
CA ILE A 24 -8.26 -20.02 9.71
C ILE A 24 -8.43 -19.38 8.33
N GLU A 25 -8.24 -18.06 8.24
CA GLU A 25 -8.19 -17.37 6.93
C GLU A 25 -7.05 -17.96 6.10
N ALA A 26 -7.39 -18.50 4.93
CA ALA A 26 -6.43 -19.22 4.09
C ALA A 26 -5.32 -18.30 3.58
N SER A 27 -4.06 -18.61 3.90
CA SER A 27 -2.89 -17.92 3.36
C SER A 27 -2.62 -18.37 1.92
N GLY A 28 -2.55 -17.41 0.99
CA GLY A 28 -2.30 -17.68 -0.41
C GLY A 28 -2.52 -16.45 -1.28
N THR A 29 -2.89 -16.70 -2.54
CA THR A 29 -3.32 -15.69 -3.50
C THR A 29 -4.69 -16.09 -4.05
N GLY A 30 -5.60 -15.14 -4.23
CA GLY A 30 -6.95 -15.40 -4.73
C GLY A 30 -7.59 -14.18 -5.38
N ARG A 31 -8.69 -14.39 -6.10
CA ARG A 31 -9.53 -13.32 -6.64
C ARG A 31 -10.66 -12.99 -5.67
N ILE A 32 -10.93 -11.70 -5.47
CA ILE A 32 -11.96 -11.18 -4.56
C ILE A 32 -12.59 -9.90 -5.13
N ASP A 33 -13.78 -9.55 -4.65
CA ASP A 33 -14.28 -8.18 -4.74
C ASP A 33 -13.92 -7.41 -3.47
N TYR A 34 -13.60 -6.11 -3.58
CA TYR A 34 -13.11 -5.31 -2.46
C TYR A 34 -13.52 -3.83 -2.56
N GLU A 35 -14.28 -3.34 -1.57
CA GLU A 35 -14.71 -1.92 -1.44
C GLU A 35 -15.38 -1.31 -2.70
N GLY A 36 -15.96 -2.14 -3.57
CA GLY A 36 -16.60 -1.74 -4.83
C GLY A 36 -15.71 -1.88 -6.07
N PHE A 37 -14.51 -2.43 -5.93
CA PHE A 37 -13.66 -2.89 -7.03
C PHE A 37 -13.82 -4.39 -7.22
N ASN A 38 -14.18 -4.81 -8.42
CA ASN A 38 -14.36 -6.22 -8.75
C ASN A 38 -13.05 -6.84 -9.27
N ASP A 39 -12.96 -8.17 -9.19
CA ASP A 39 -11.83 -8.97 -9.69
C ASP A 39 -10.44 -8.49 -9.21
N CYS A 40 -10.38 -8.06 -7.94
CA CYS A 40 -9.13 -7.73 -7.28
C CYS A 40 -8.33 -9.01 -6.96
N ILE A 41 -7.01 -8.90 -6.91
CA ILE A 41 -6.14 -9.99 -6.47
C ILE A 41 -5.71 -9.75 -5.02
N GLU A 42 -6.04 -10.68 -4.13
CA GLU A 42 -5.56 -10.69 -2.75
C GLU A 42 -4.25 -11.48 -2.65
N LEU A 43 -3.23 -10.92 -1.98
CA LEU A 43 -2.06 -11.66 -1.48
C LEU A 43 -2.13 -11.71 0.05
N ARG A 44 -2.03 -12.89 0.66
CA ARG A 44 -2.17 -13.06 2.12
C ARG A 44 -1.21 -14.07 2.71
N ASN A 45 -0.54 -13.69 3.80
CA ASN A 45 0.18 -14.61 4.69
C ASN A 45 -0.42 -14.56 6.12
N ALA A 46 0.23 -15.20 7.10
CA ALA A 46 -0.25 -15.30 8.47
C ALA A 46 -0.44 -13.96 9.21
N THR A 47 0.18 -12.86 8.75
CA THR A 47 0.07 -11.55 9.42
C THR A 47 -0.25 -10.38 8.48
N THR A 48 -0.06 -10.53 7.17
CA THR A 48 -0.24 -9.45 6.19
C THR A 48 -1.20 -9.83 5.08
N ARG A 49 -2.02 -8.86 4.70
CA ARG A 49 -2.97 -8.93 3.58
C ARG A 49 -2.75 -7.73 2.66
N VAL A 50 -2.72 -7.98 1.36
CA VAL A 50 -2.57 -6.98 0.30
C VAL A 50 -3.71 -7.18 -0.69
N VAL A 51 -4.31 -6.09 -1.17
CA VAL A 51 -5.30 -6.13 -2.26
C VAL A 51 -4.80 -5.30 -3.43
N LEU A 52 -4.78 -5.92 -4.60
CA LEU A 52 -4.35 -5.36 -5.87
C LEU A 52 -5.57 -5.17 -6.78
N ALA A 53 -5.66 -4.05 -7.50
CA ALA A 53 -6.72 -3.80 -8.47
C ALA A 53 -6.16 -3.74 -9.90
N PRO A 54 -6.34 -4.81 -10.70
CA PRO A 54 -6.12 -4.76 -12.15
C PRO A 54 -7.03 -3.70 -12.79
N SER A 55 -8.31 -3.68 -12.38
CA SER A 55 -9.37 -2.77 -12.84
C SER A 55 -9.17 -1.27 -12.52
N TYR A 56 -8.11 -0.90 -11.81
CA TYR A 56 -7.85 0.51 -11.47
C TYR A 56 -6.36 0.85 -11.54
N GLY A 57 -5.80 0.77 -12.75
CA GLY A 57 -4.43 1.19 -13.08
C GLY A 57 -3.36 0.39 -12.35
N GLY A 58 -3.61 -0.90 -12.09
CA GLY A 58 -2.65 -1.82 -11.45
C GLY A 58 -2.22 -1.44 -10.03
N ARG A 59 -3.11 -0.84 -9.23
CA ARG A 59 -2.77 -0.23 -7.91
C ARG A 59 -2.82 -1.23 -6.74
N VAL A 60 -2.12 -0.90 -5.65
CA VAL A 60 -2.38 -1.49 -4.32
C VAL A 60 -3.53 -0.69 -3.68
N LEU A 61 -4.69 -1.32 -3.53
CA LEU A 61 -5.86 -0.72 -2.86
C LEU A 61 -5.76 -0.76 -1.35
N SER A 62 -5.18 -1.84 -0.81
CA SER A 62 -5.12 -2.10 0.62
C SER A 62 -3.84 -2.85 0.97
N TYR A 63 -3.25 -2.50 2.10
CA TYR A 63 -2.17 -3.23 2.74
C TYR A 63 -2.44 -3.16 4.24
N SER A 64 -2.62 -4.32 4.87
CA SER A 64 -2.82 -4.40 6.31
C SER A 64 -1.87 -5.41 6.95
N TRP A 65 -1.42 -5.07 8.16
CA TRP A 65 -0.59 -5.91 9.01
C TRP A 65 -1.28 -6.11 10.34
N LYS A 66 -1.46 -7.37 10.77
CA LYS A 66 -2.25 -7.77 11.95
C LYS A 66 -3.61 -7.06 11.98
N SER A 67 -4.30 -7.10 10.84
CA SER A 67 -5.61 -6.46 10.58
C SER A 67 -5.64 -4.92 10.69
N LYS A 68 -4.49 -4.24 10.84
CA LYS A 68 -4.39 -2.78 10.81
C LYS A 68 -3.97 -2.30 9.42
N SER A 69 -4.80 -1.52 8.74
CA SER A 69 -4.42 -0.89 7.46
C SER A 69 -3.30 0.14 7.67
N ALA A 70 -2.28 0.07 6.83
CA ALA A 70 -1.25 1.11 6.71
C ALA A 70 -1.64 2.20 5.70
N LEU A 71 -2.50 1.86 4.74
CA LEU A 71 -2.94 2.74 3.65
C LEU A 71 -4.26 3.44 3.98
N GLY A 72 -4.50 4.57 3.31
CA GLY A 72 -5.78 5.27 3.29
C GLY A 72 -6.91 4.50 2.58
N PRO A 73 -8.10 5.10 2.40
CA PRO A 73 -9.28 4.45 1.82
C PRO A 73 -9.05 3.94 0.39
N ALA A 74 -9.55 2.73 0.06
CA ALA A 74 -9.33 2.09 -1.24
C ALA A 74 -9.86 2.92 -2.42
N LYS A 75 -10.98 3.63 -2.22
CA LYS A 75 -11.59 4.55 -3.21
C LYS A 75 -10.68 5.72 -3.61
N LEU A 76 -9.68 6.06 -2.80
CA LEU A 76 -8.65 7.04 -3.17
C LEU A 76 -7.47 6.39 -3.93
N GLY A 77 -7.49 5.07 -4.17
CA GLY A 77 -6.41 4.30 -4.77
C GLY A 77 -5.07 4.60 -4.10
N PRO A 78 -4.82 4.15 -2.85
CA PRO A 78 -3.77 4.72 -2.01
C PRO A 78 -2.34 4.27 -2.38
N GLY A 79 -2.12 3.09 -2.95
CA GLY A 79 -0.82 2.63 -3.42
C GLY A 79 -0.66 2.83 -4.93
N ARG A 80 -0.26 4.04 -5.32
CA ARG A 80 -0.21 4.48 -6.73
C ARG A 80 1.20 4.38 -7.30
N PHE A 81 1.29 3.91 -8.55
CA PHE A 81 2.50 3.99 -9.37
C PHE A 81 2.14 4.57 -10.74
N ASP A 82 3.08 5.28 -11.34
CA ASP A 82 2.92 6.00 -12.60
C ASP A 82 4.30 6.22 -13.25
N ILE A 83 4.33 6.93 -14.37
CA ILE A 83 5.50 7.41 -15.07
C ILE A 83 5.41 8.92 -15.34
N GLY A 84 6.55 9.59 -15.46
CA GLY A 84 6.64 11.03 -15.72
C GLY A 84 7.83 11.39 -16.63
N PRO A 85 8.15 12.68 -16.81
CA PRO A 85 7.67 13.81 -15.99
C PRO A 85 6.25 14.28 -16.36
N GLU A 86 5.40 14.49 -15.34
CA GLU A 86 3.95 14.76 -15.46
C GLU A 86 3.55 15.84 -16.47
N LYS A 87 4.37 16.91 -16.61
CA LYS A 87 4.06 18.06 -17.48
C LYS A 87 4.44 17.89 -18.96
N VAL A 88 5.22 16.88 -19.31
CA VAL A 88 5.77 16.71 -20.68
C VAL A 88 5.44 15.36 -21.29
N ILE A 89 5.23 14.33 -20.46
CA ILE A 89 4.78 13.03 -20.93
C ILE A 89 3.35 13.14 -21.51
N PRO A 90 3.03 12.44 -22.61
CA PRO A 90 1.68 12.38 -23.13
C PRO A 90 0.63 11.96 -22.10
N GLN A 91 -0.61 12.41 -22.32
CA GLN A 91 -1.77 11.97 -21.54
C GLN A 91 -1.92 10.45 -21.63
N ARG A 92 -2.17 9.80 -20.50
CA ARG A 92 -2.06 8.34 -20.33
C ARG A 92 -3.09 7.81 -19.31
N LYS A 93 -4.32 8.33 -19.36
CA LYS A 93 -5.36 8.00 -18.36
C LYS A 93 -5.59 6.48 -18.28
N GLU A 94 -5.42 5.81 -19.40
CA GLU A 94 -5.50 4.37 -19.60
C GLU A 94 -4.39 3.63 -18.83
N LEU A 95 -3.14 4.14 -18.83
CA LEU A 95 -2.06 3.59 -18.01
C LEU A 95 -2.27 3.89 -16.52
N TRP A 96 -2.83 5.04 -16.20
CA TRP A 96 -2.94 5.54 -14.83
C TRP A 96 -4.17 5.00 -14.07
N GLU A 97 -5.32 4.93 -14.71
CA GLU A 97 -6.63 4.61 -14.13
C GLU A 97 -7.38 3.48 -14.84
N GLY A 98 -6.96 3.10 -16.06
CA GLY A 98 -7.63 2.07 -16.85
C GLY A 98 -7.47 0.64 -16.32
N GLU A 99 -8.19 -0.28 -16.95
CA GLU A 99 -8.12 -1.70 -16.63
C GLU A 99 -6.83 -2.32 -17.16
N TRP A 100 -6.16 -3.11 -16.32
CA TRP A 100 -4.94 -3.86 -16.63
C TRP A 100 -5.24 -5.37 -16.57
N GLU A 101 -4.50 -6.17 -17.33
CA GLU A 101 -4.55 -7.62 -17.19
C GLU A 101 -3.91 -8.04 -15.86
N GLY A 102 -4.63 -8.81 -15.05
CA GLY A 102 -4.15 -9.30 -13.75
C GLY A 102 -4.00 -10.82 -13.71
N GLY A 103 -2.77 -11.30 -13.49
CA GLY A 103 -2.44 -12.72 -13.40
C GLY A 103 -1.89 -13.13 -12.04
N ILE A 104 -2.33 -14.27 -11.52
CA ILE A 104 -1.75 -14.91 -10.32
C ILE A 104 -0.53 -15.71 -10.76
N THR A 105 0.66 -15.39 -10.24
CA THR A 105 1.93 -16.02 -10.64
C THR A 105 2.45 -17.04 -9.62
N GLY A 106 1.85 -17.12 -8.44
CA GLY A 106 2.23 -18.07 -7.40
C GLY A 106 1.47 -17.84 -6.10
N LYS A 107 1.81 -18.64 -5.06
CA LYS A 107 1.08 -18.63 -3.78
C LYS A 107 1.04 -17.27 -3.08
N TYR A 108 2.04 -16.41 -3.29
CA TYR A 108 2.11 -15.07 -2.68
C TYR A 108 2.52 -14.01 -3.72
N SER A 109 2.20 -14.23 -4.99
CA SER A 109 2.65 -13.35 -6.08
C SER A 109 1.65 -13.21 -7.22
N ALA A 110 1.66 -12.04 -7.82
CA ALA A 110 0.84 -11.67 -8.96
C ALA A 110 1.62 -10.75 -9.91
N VAL A 111 1.17 -10.66 -11.17
CA VAL A 111 1.63 -9.69 -12.16
C VAL A 111 0.42 -8.91 -12.68
N LEU A 112 0.56 -7.60 -12.81
CA LEU A 112 -0.40 -6.73 -13.47
C LEU A 112 0.28 -6.10 -14.69
N VAL A 113 -0.34 -6.18 -15.86
CA VAL A 113 0.21 -5.74 -17.15
C VAL A 113 -0.76 -4.74 -17.78
N SER A 114 -0.28 -3.54 -18.11
CA SER A 114 -1.08 -2.58 -18.85
C SER A 114 -1.24 -3.01 -20.31
N GLN A 115 -2.26 -2.49 -20.97
CA GLN A 115 -2.25 -2.34 -22.42
C GLN A 115 -0.99 -1.59 -22.90
N GLU A 116 -0.57 -1.87 -24.12
CA GLU A 116 0.38 -1.05 -24.86
C GLU A 116 -0.19 0.35 -25.09
N HIS A 117 0.61 1.39 -24.87
CA HIS A 117 0.15 2.77 -24.98
C HIS A 117 0.98 3.56 -26.03
N PRO A 118 0.51 3.61 -27.29
CA PRO A 118 1.28 4.17 -28.41
C PRO A 118 1.73 5.61 -28.19
N ALA A 119 0.87 6.46 -27.60
CA ALA A 119 1.20 7.87 -27.38
C ALA A 119 2.42 8.07 -26.46
N THR A 120 2.67 7.18 -25.49
CA THR A 120 3.89 7.22 -24.66
C THR A 120 4.99 6.27 -25.15
N GLY A 121 4.74 5.46 -26.19
CA GLY A 121 5.67 4.44 -26.67
C GLY A 121 6.00 3.34 -25.66
N VAL A 122 5.16 3.11 -24.64
CA VAL A 122 5.47 2.14 -23.55
C VAL A 122 4.31 1.26 -23.13
N GLN A 123 4.67 0.13 -22.52
CA GLN A 123 3.80 -0.73 -21.71
C GLN A 123 4.35 -0.79 -20.28
N LEU A 124 3.47 -0.85 -19.28
CA LEU A 124 3.84 -0.95 -17.87
C LEU A 124 3.56 -2.35 -17.32
N ILE A 125 4.52 -2.88 -16.57
CA ILE A 125 4.41 -4.18 -15.90
C ILE A 125 4.68 -3.98 -14.41
N ARG A 126 3.87 -4.60 -13.56
CA ARG A 126 4.05 -4.60 -12.11
C ARG A 126 4.00 -6.01 -11.55
N GLU A 127 5.11 -6.45 -10.98
CA GLU A 127 5.20 -7.72 -10.27
C GLU A 127 5.08 -7.48 -8.77
N PHE A 128 4.22 -8.24 -8.12
CA PHE A 128 3.96 -8.17 -6.68
C PHE A 128 4.38 -9.48 -6.04
N LYS A 129 5.16 -9.41 -4.96
CA LYS A 129 5.53 -10.58 -4.16
C LYS A 129 5.46 -10.25 -2.68
N LEU A 130 4.44 -10.78 -2.01
CA LEU A 130 4.36 -10.77 -0.56
C LEU A 130 5.31 -11.86 -0.03
N ASP A 131 6.12 -11.51 0.96
CA ASP A 131 6.95 -12.48 1.65
C ASP A 131 6.11 -13.50 2.41
N SER A 132 6.60 -14.74 2.54
CA SER A 132 5.80 -15.83 3.15
C SER A 132 5.76 -15.80 4.68
N GLN A 133 6.70 -15.11 5.33
CA GLN A 133 6.91 -15.15 6.79
C GLN A 133 6.89 -13.77 7.45
N SER A 134 7.16 -12.70 6.70
CA SER A 134 7.17 -11.31 7.16
C SER A 134 6.07 -10.48 6.49
N SER A 135 5.95 -9.20 6.87
CA SER A 135 4.99 -8.28 6.24
C SER A 135 5.45 -7.73 4.88
N HIS A 136 6.70 -7.94 4.49
CA HIS A 136 7.32 -7.26 3.36
C HIS A 136 6.66 -7.60 2.01
N LEU A 137 6.03 -6.59 1.39
CA LEU A 137 5.58 -6.63 -0.01
C LEU A 137 6.66 -6.01 -0.89
N ARG A 138 7.26 -6.83 -1.78
CA ARG A 138 8.08 -6.32 -2.88
C ARG A 138 7.17 -5.98 -4.06
N VAL A 139 7.39 -4.81 -4.66
CA VAL A 139 6.79 -4.43 -5.94
C VAL A 139 7.91 -4.06 -6.92
N THR A 140 7.96 -4.76 -8.06
CA THR A 140 8.82 -4.39 -9.20
C THR A 140 7.95 -3.67 -10.21
N HIS A 141 8.24 -2.40 -10.50
CA HIS A 141 7.58 -1.65 -11.58
C HIS A 141 8.55 -1.56 -12.75
N ALA A 142 8.16 -2.00 -13.94
CA ALA A 142 8.98 -1.96 -15.15
C ALA A 142 8.28 -1.15 -16.24
N ILE A 143 9.09 -0.37 -16.98
CA ILE A 143 8.68 0.32 -18.20
C ILE A 143 9.27 -0.47 -19.37
N ARG A 144 8.41 -1.07 -20.20
CA ARG A 144 8.81 -1.71 -21.45
C ARG A 144 8.67 -0.67 -22.57
N ASN A 145 9.76 -0.38 -23.27
CA ASN A 145 9.68 0.36 -24.53
C ASN A 145 9.04 -0.53 -25.60
N ILE A 146 8.02 -0.03 -26.29
CA ILE A 146 7.33 -0.73 -27.39
C ILE A 146 7.51 -0.01 -28.73
N SER A 147 8.11 1.18 -28.76
CA SER A 147 8.46 1.87 -30.00
C SER A 147 9.85 1.48 -30.51
N ASP A 148 10.10 1.84 -31.76
CA ASP A 148 11.39 1.82 -32.44
C ASP A 148 12.32 2.98 -32.03
N GLU A 149 11.78 4.00 -31.36
CA GLU A 149 12.53 5.16 -30.86
C GLU A 149 12.93 5.05 -29.38
N ARG A 150 13.90 5.87 -28.95
CA ARG A 150 14.28 5.98 -27.52
C ARG A 150 13.33 6.92 -26.78
N VAL A 151 12.59 6.38 -25.81
CA VAL A 151 11.78 7.14 -24.86
C VAL A 151 12.53 7.44 -23.55
N HIS A 152 12.13 8.52 -22.85
CA HIS A 152 12.82 9.03 -21.66
C HIS A 152 11.84 9.30 -20.50
N TRP A 153 11.29 8.23 -19.92
CA TRP A 153 10.35 8.31 -18.80
C TRP A 153 10.95 7.89 -17.47
N SER A 154 10.51 8.54 -16.39
CA SER A 154 10.92 8.26 -15.01
C SER A 154 9.78 7.61 -14.23
N HIS A 155 10.09 6.63 -13.38
CA HIS A 155 9.12 6.08 -12.44
C HIS A 155 8.63 7.13 -11.44
N TRP A 156 7.35 7.05 -11.11
CA TRP A 156 6.74 7.84 -10.04
C TRP A 156 5.84 6.95 -9.17
N SER A 157 5.73 7.30 -7.89
CA SER A 157 4.84 6.61 -6.94
C SER A 157 4.27 7.60 -5.94
N ARG A 158 3.00 7.38 -5.55
CA ARG A 158 2.33 8.13 -4.49
C ARG A 158 1.63 7.15 -3.56
N THR A 159 2.19 6.99 -2.37
CA THR A 159 1.63 6.16 -1.31
C THR A 159 0.88 7.04 -0.32
N PHE A 160 -0.42 6.84 -0.18
CA PHE A 160 -1.25 7.53 0.81
C PHE A 160 -1.36 6.67 2.06
N GLY A 161 -0.49 6.95 3.03
CA GLY A 161 -0.55 6.34 4.36
C GLY A 161 -1.77 6.79 5.17
N LYS A 162 -2.08 6.05 6.22
CA LYS A 162 -3.09 6.45 7.22
C LYS A 162 -2.63 7.69 7.99
N VAL A 163 -3.55 8.63 8.23
CA VAL A 163 -3.28 9.86 8.98
C VAL A 163 -2.95 9.60 10.46
N GLY A 164 -2.16 10.48 11.07
CA GLY A 164 -1.83 10.46 12.50
C GLY A 164 -0.61 9.62 12.90
N GLY A 165 0.19 9.16 11.94
CA GLY A 165 1.50 8.54 12.19
C GLY A 165 2.64 9.54 12.32
N ILE A 166 3.83 9.04 12.67
CA ILE A 166 5.11 9.75 12.56
C ILE A 166 5.76 9.30 11.26
N CYS A 167 6.21 10.22 10.42
CA CYS A 167 7.03 9.88 9.25
C CYS A 167 8.52 9.89 9.65
N VAL A 168 9.22 8.80 9.34
CA VAL A 168 10.63 8.57 9.66
C VAL A 168 11.40 8.40 8.35
N VAL A 169 12.33 9.31 8.09
CA VAL A 169 13.23 9.24 6.94
C VAL A 169 14.68 9.14 7.45
N PRO A 170 15.39 8.01 7.26
CA PRO A 170 16.82 7.94 7.53
C PRO A 170 17.56 8.96 6.67
N LEU A 171 18.51 9.70 7.24
CA LEU A 171 19.29 10.70 6.53
C LEU A 171 20.53 10.07 5.89
N SER A 172 20.88 10.58 4.71
CA SER A 172 22.12 10.22 4.02
C SER A 172 23.28 11.06 4.54
N LYS A 173 24.52 10.56 4.37
CA LYS A 173 25.74 11.31 4.71
C LYS A 173 25.84 12.65 3.95
N TYR A 174 25.27 12.71 2.76
CA TYR A 174 25.18 13.89 1.92
C TYR A 174 23.72 14.23 1.64
N SER A 175 23.43 15.52 1.59
CA SER A 175 22.17 16.10 1.10
C SER A 175 22.51 17.39 0.36
N ALA A 176 21.76 17.68 -0.70
CA ALA A 176 21.75 18.97 -1.40
C ALA A 176 21.01 20.07 -0.60
N TYR A 177 20.35 19.71 0.50
CA TYR A 177 19.59 20.63 1.35
C TYR A 177 20.33 20.92 2.65
N PRO A 178 20.56 22.20 3.03
CA PRO A 178 21.36 22.55 4.21
C PRO A 178 20.84 21.98 5.54
N LYS A 179 19.52 21.81 5.67
CA LYS A 179 18.87 21.15 6.83
C LYS A 179 18.50 19.68 6.56
N SER A 180 19.01 19.06 5.49
CA SER A 180 18.58 17.73 4.98
C SER A 180 17.11 17.61 4.54
N TYR A 181 16.38 18.73 4.53
CA TYR A 181 15.05 18.86 3.96
C TYR A 181 14.78 20.31 3.54
N VAL A 182 13.77 20.49 2.69
CA VAL A 182 13.19 21.79 2.33
C VAL A 182 11.68 21.79 2.55
N MET A 183 11.07 22.96 2.65
CA MET A 183 9.63 23.14 2.81
C MET A 183 9.09 24.05 1.69
N TYR A 184 7.96 23.71 1.09
CA TYR A 184 7.28 24.61 0.14
C TYR A 184 6.28 25.47 0.90
N ASN A 185 6.36 26.79 0.76
CA ASN A 185 5.43 27.70 1.43
C ASN A 185 4.14 27.97 0.64
N ASP A 186 3.28 28.80 1.21
CA ASP A 186 2.00 29.27 0.65
C ASP A 186 2.14 29.85 -0.78
N LYS A 187 3.28 30.49 -1.08
CA LYS A 187 3.62 31.04 -2.40
C LYS A 187 4.25 30.01 -3.36
N GLN A 188 4.24 28.73 -3.00
CA GLN A 188 4.89 27.62 -3.70
C GLN A 188 6.42 27.75 -3.85
N ALA A 189 7.05 28.70 -3.13
CA ALA A 189 8.49 28.86 -3.12
C ALA A 189 9.15 27.84 -2.18
N ILE A 190 10.40 27.47 -2.49
CA ILE A 190 11.18 26.50 -1.71
C ILE A 190 11.95 27.25 -0.62
N GLU A 191 11.62 26.96 0.63
CA GLU A 191 12.37 27.37 1.81
C GLU A 191 13.50 26.37 2.06
N PHE A 192 14.75 26.82 1.96
CA PHE A 192 15.95 26.00 2.14
C PHE A 192 16.44 25.87 3.59
N LEU A 193 15.96 26.76 4.47
CA LEU A 193 16.31 26.77 5.90
C LEU A 193 15.06 26.76 6.82
N PRO A 194 14.03 25.94 6.54
CA PRO A 194 12.77 25.95 7.29
C PRO A 194 12.95 25.58 8.77
N GLU A 195 11.98 25.98 9.59
CA GLU A 195 11.90 25.63 11.01
C GLU A 195 10.45 25.29 11.36
N ASP A 196 10.27 24.18 12.06
CA ASP A 196 8.96 23.63 12.38
C ASP A 196 9.05 22.77 13.66
N PRO A 197 8.20 23.01 14.68
CA PRO A 197 8.22 22.23 15.93
C PRO A 197 7.81 20.76 15.75
N GLN A 198 7.13 20.41 14.65
CA GLN A 198 6.79 19.02 14.32
C GLN A 198 7.96 18.27 13.68
N ILE A 199 9.02 18.96 13.24
CA ILE A 199 10.18 18.36 12.60
C ILE A 199 11.33 18.27 13.60
N GLU A 200 11.97 17.11 13.67
CA GLU A 200 13.13 16.85 14.51
C GLU A 200 14.17 16.06 13.71
N ILE A 201 15.43 16.45 13.81
CA ILE A 201 16.55 15.67 13.29
C ILE A 201 17.28 15.08 14.49
N ARG A 202 17.28 13.75 14.62
CA ARG A 202 17.91 13.05 15.75
C ARG A 202 18.45 11.71 15.30
N ASP A 203 19.63 11.32 15.81
CA ASP A 203 20.25 10.01 15.62
C ASP A 203 20.42 9.58 14.15
N GLY A 204 20.54 10.54 13.22
CA GLY A 204 20.62 10.27 11.78
C GLY A 204 19.26 10.09 11.08
N PHE A 205 18.15 10.46 11.73
CA PHE A 205 16.81 10.43 11.17
C PHE A 205 16.17 11.82 11.12
N PHE A 206 15.43 12.08 10.05
CA PHE A 206 14.39 13.10 10.00
C PHE A 206 13.09 12.50 10.52
N LEU A 207 12.46 13.18 11.48
CA LEU A 207 11.23 12.78 12.14
C LEU A 207 10.17 13.88 11.95
N LEU A 208 9.06 13.56 11.30
CA LEU A 208 7.88 14.42 11.23
C LEU A 208 6.81 13.86 12.19
N LYS A 209 6.66 14.51 13.34
CA LYS A 209 5.85 14.08 14.49
C LYS A 209 4.37 14.47 14.40
N GLY A 210 4.02 15.35 13.47
CA GLY A 210 2.67 15.88 13.28
C GLY A 210 2.58 16.76 12.03
N PRO A 211 1.41 17.39 11.77
CA PRO A 211 1.22 18.25 10.60
C PRO A 211 2.14 19.49 10.64
N PRO A 212 3.06 19.67 9.68
CA PRO A 212 3.93 20.83 9.64
C PRO A 212 3.18 22.09 9.17
N ARG A 213 3.78 23.26 9.40
CA ARG A 213 3.30 24.60 8.99
C ARG A 213 2.85 24.64 7.53
N PHE A 214 3.61 24.00 6.64
CA PHE A 214 3.23 23.79 5.25
C PHE A 214 3.35 22.31 4.86
N PRO A 215 2.34 21.70 4.24
CA PRO A 215 2.20 20.24 4.13
C PRO A 215 3.10 19.56 3.10
N LYS A 216 3.94 20.32 2.37
CA LYS A 216 4.78 19.81 1.30
C LYS A 216 6.26 20.02 1.63
N LEU A 217 6.94 18.90 1.85
CA LEU A 217 8.38 18.82 2.15
C LEU A 217 9.13 18.23 0.95
N GLY A 218 10.42 18.55 0.83
CA GLY A 218 11.36 17.89 -0.08
C GLY A 218 12.52 17.28 0.71
N LEU A 219 12.86 16.03 0.41
CA LEU A 219 13.96 15.28 1.02
C LEU A 219 14.67 14.47 -0.07
N ASP A 220 15.97 14.21 0.10
CA ASP A 220 16.85 13.62 -0.91
C ASP A 220 17.67 12.43 -0.35
N SER A 221 17.08 11.64 0.54
CA SER A 221 17.80 10.49 1.12
C SER A 221 17.97 9.32 0.14
N HIS A 222 19.21 8.83 0.08
CA HIS A 222 19.67 7.66 -0.66
C HIS A 222 19.76 6.38 0.18
N VAL A 223 19.31 6.38 1.46
CA VAL A 223 19.36 5.18 2.33
C VAL A 223 18.35 4.10 1.91
N GLY A 224 17.36 4.45 1.08
CA GLY A 224 16.52 3.48 0.38
C GLY A 224 15.25 3.01 1.11
N TRP A 225 14.88 3.62 2.25
CA TRP A 225 13.60 3.39 2.92
C TRP A 225 13.06 4.65 3.60
N LEU A 226 11.75 4.62 3.91
CA LEU A 226 11.03 5.56 4.78
C LEU A 226 9.89 4.78 5.46
N ALA A 227 9.40 5.27 6.60
CA ALA A 227 8.30 4.65 7.38
C ALA A 227 7.27 5.67 7.87
#